data_AF-A0A520KEE2-F1
#
_entry.id   AF-A0A520KEE2-F1
#
_cell.length_a   1.000
_cell.length_b   1.000
_cell.length_c   1.000
_cell.angle_alpha   90.00
_cell.angle_beta   90.00
_cell.angle_gamma   90.00
#
_symmetry.space_group_name_H-M   'P 1'
#
loop_
_entity.id
_entity.type
_entity.pdbx_description
1 polymer ?
#
loop_
_entity_poly.entity_id
_entity_poly.type
_entity_poly.pdbx_seq_one_letter_code
_entity_poly.pdbx_strand_id
1 'polypeptide(L)'
;MMKAPLSKELREKYGIRSAIVRKGDTVLVMRGDYRGHEGKVLSVDLSKMRITIEGINIKKADGSLRPVYIHPSKVMITKLDLTDKKRKEKFEKLEKVK
;
A
#
# COMPACT_ATOMS: atom_id res chain seq x y z
N MET A 1 7.53 5.13 -9.93
CA MET A 1 7.51 3.65 -9.71
C MET A 1 6.64 3.34 -8.50
N MET A 2 5.80 2.31 -8.59
CA MET A 2 4.73 1.93 -7.63
C MET A 2 5.23 1.33 -6.29
N LYS A 3 6.34 1.85 -5.75
CA LYS A 3 6.94 1.34 -4.50
C LYS A 3 6.54 2.20 -3.31
N ALA A 4 6.29 1.55 -2.17
CA ALA A 4 6.05 2.19 -0.89
C ALA A 4 7.02 1.63 0.18
N PRO A 5 7.44 2.46 1.15
CA PRO A 5 8.20 2.00 2.30
C PRO A 5 7.44 0.94 3.09
N LEU A 6 8.16 -0.06 3.59
CA LEU A 6 7.64 -1.05 4.54
C LEU A 6 7.66 -0.50 5.97
N SER A 7 6.80 -1.02 6.85
CA SER A 7 6.85 -0.79 8.30
C SER A 7 8.15 -1.32 8.92
N LYS A 8 8.49 -0.87 10.13
CA LYS A 8 9.73 -1.27 10.82
C LYS A 8 9.79 -2.79 11.00
N GLU A 9 8.68 -3.39 11.46
CA GLU A 9 8.55 -4.84 11.65
C GLU A 9 8.79 -5.61 10.34
N LEU A 10 8.17 -5.18 9.24
CA LEU A 10 8.35 -5.82 7.94
C LEU A 10 9.77 -5.62 7.38
N ARG A 11 10.42 -4.48 7.65
CA ARG A 11 11.82 -4.23 7.27
C ARG A 11 12.76 -5.17 8.02
N GLU A 12 12.51 -5.38 9.30
CA GLU A 12 13.30 -6.31 10.10
C GLU A 12 13.09 -7.75 9.63
N LYS A 13 11.85 -8.14 9.31
CA LYS A 13 11.56 -9.50 8.85
C LYS A 13 12.18 -9.82 7.48
N TYR A 14 12.03 -8.91 6.51
CA TYR A 14 12.39 -9.17 5.11
C TYR A 14 13.69 -8.51 4.65
N GLY A 15 14.35 -7.70 5.48
CA GLY A 15 15.62 -7.03 5.16
C GLY A 15 15.52 -5.95 4.07
N ILE A 16 14.32 -5.55 3.63
CA ILE A 16 14.13 -4.59 2.54
C ILE A 16 13.42 -3.32 3.03
N ARG A 17 13.80 -2.18 2.48
CA ARG A 17 13.24 -0.86 2.82
C ARG A 17 11.85 -0.57 2.21
N SER A 18 11.56 -1.10 1.01
CA SER A 18 10.34 -0.79 0.25
C SER A 18 9.90 -1.94 -0.67
N ALA A 19 8.59 -2.08 -0.88
CA ALA A 19 8.00 -3.08 -1.79
C ALA A 19 7.02 -2.43 -2.79
N ILE A 20 6.67 -3.17 -3.83
CA ILE A 20 5.63 -2.75 -4.79
C ILE A 20 4.26 -2.95 -4.15
N VAL A 21 3.45 -1.89 -4.16
CA VAL A 21 2.08 -1.95 -3.64
C VAL A 21 1.20 -2.76 -4.58
N ARG A 22 0.40 -3.67 -4.02
CA ARG A 22 -0.61 -4.45 -4.74
C ARG A 22 -1.98 -4.23 -4.13
N LYS A 23 -2.99 -4.57 -4.92
CA LYS A 23 -4.38 -4.70 -4.42
C LYS A 23 -4.37 -5.69 -3.27
N GLY A 24 -5.02 -5.33 -2.17
CA GLY A 24 -5.10 -6.16 -0.98
C GLY A 24 -4.09 -5.85 0.13
N ASP A 25 -2.99 -5.14 -0.17
CA ASP A 25 -2.07 -4.69 0.88
C ASP A 25 -2.77 -3.71 1.83
N THR A 26 -2.42 -3.73 3.11
CA THR A 26 -2.84 -2.71 4.07
C THR A 26 -1.78 -1.63 4.17
N VAL A 27 -2.21 -0.39 4.06
CA VAL A 27 -1.33 0.77 4.03
C VAL A 27 -1.77 1.83 5.02
N LEU A 28 -0.79 2.52 5.58
CA LEU A 28 -0.93 3.71 6.41
C LEU A 28 -0.51 4.94 5.61
N VAL A 29 -1.35 5.97 5.57
CA VAL A 29 -1.01 7.24 4.91
C VAL A 29 -0.10 8.07 5.81
N MET A 30 1.10 8.38 5.31
CA MET A 30 2.13 9.13 6.06
C MET A 30 2.08 10.64 5.82
N ARG A 31 1.58 11.07 4.64
CA ARG A 31 1.64 12.47 4.20
C ARG A 31 0.34 12.89 3.50
N GLY A 32 -0.06 14.15 3.68
CA GLY A 32 -1.24 14.77 3.08
C GLY A 32 -2.42 14.85 4.06
N ASP A 33 -3.59 15.20 3.54
CA ASP A 33 -4.79 15.48 4.35
C ASP A 33 -5.33 14.26 5.10
N TYR A 34 -5.09 13.07 4.53
CA TYR A 34 -5.53 11.79 5.10
C TYR A 34 -4.45 11.10 5.95
N ARG A 35 -3.47 11.85 6.47
CA ARG A 35 -2.38 11.31 7.30
C ARG A 35 -2.93 10.59 8.52
N GLY A 36 -2.36 9.43 8.84
CA GLY A 36 -2.77 8.59 9.97
C GLY A 36 -3.89 7.61 9.64
N HIS A 37 -4.48 7.70 8.45
CA HIS A 37 -5.50 6.75 8.03
C HIS A 37 -4.87 5.42 7.60
N GLU A 38 -5.37 4.32 8.16
CA GLU A 38 -5.05 2.97 7.73
C GLU A 38 -6.18 2.39 6.91
N GLY A 39 -5.85 1.78 5.78
CA GLY A 39 -6.85 1.16 4.91
C GLY A 39 -6.25 0.16 3.96
N LYS A 40 -7.12 -0.66 3.38
CA LYS A 40 -6.75 -1.65 2.36
C LYS A 40 -6.66 -1.00 0.99
N VAL A 41 -5.71 -1.44 0.18
CA VAL A 41 -5.60 -0.99 -1.21
C VAL A 41 -6.67 -1.67 -2.06
N LEU A 42 -7.58 -0.86 -2.64
CA LEU A 42 -8.65 -1.34 -3.51
C LEU A 42 -8.17 -1.50 -4.95
N SER A 43 -7.66 -0.41 -5.53
CA SER A 43 -7.16 -0.40 -6.90
C SER A 43 -5.79 0.26 -7.01
N VAL A 44 -5.06 -0.19 -8.01
CA VAL A 44 -3.75 0.33 -8.40
C VAL A 44 -3.85 0.69 -9.87
N ASP A 45 -3.86 2.00 -10.16
CA ASP A 45 -3.93 2.52 -11.52
C ASP A 45 -2.52 2.76 -12.04
N LEU A 46 -2.07 1.87 -12.94
CA LEU A 46 -0.74 1.93 -13.52
C LEU A 46 -0.57 3.11 -14.48
N SER A 47 -1.59 3.47 -15.25
CA SER A 47 -1.54 4.59 -16.21
C SER A 47 -1.29 5.92 -15.53
N LYS A 48 -1.88 6.14 -14.35
CA LYS A 48 -1.73 7.38 -13.57
C LYS A 48 -0.68 7.26 -12.46
N MET A 49 -0.15 6.04 -12.25
CA MET A 49 0.67 5.69 -11.10
C MET A 49 0.06 6.13 -9.75
N ARG A 50 -1.24 5.88 -9.56
CA ARG A 50 -2.00 6.22 -8.36
C ARG A 50 -2.69 5.01 -7.74
N ILE A 51 -2.95 5.09 -6.45
CA ILE A 51 -3.59 4.05 -5.64
C ILE A 51 -4.86 4.61 -5.02
N THR A 52 -5.88 3.78 -4.92
CA THR A 52 -7.08 4.05 -4.13
C THR A 52 -7.07 3.20 -2.86
N ILE A 53 -7.45 3.81 -1.75
CA ILE A 53 -7.42 3.19 -0.42
C ILE A 53 -8.84 3.19 0.12
N GLU A 54 -9.25 2.08 0.71
CA GLU A 54 -10.52 1.93 1.40
C GLU A 54 -10.64 2.97 2.54
N GLY A 55 -11.82 3.56 2.69
CA GLY A 55 -12.06 4.62 3.69
C GLY A 55 -11.69 6.04 3.24
N ILE A 56 -10.85 6.19 2.20
CA ILE A 56 -10.45 7.51 1.69
C ILE A 56 -11.26 7.89 0.46
N ASN A 57 -12.42 8.49 0.73
CA ASN A 57 -13.35 8.97 -0.29
C ASN A 57 -13.76 10.42 -0.03
N ILE A 58 -13.96 11.18 -1.10
CA ILE A 58 -14.57 12.51 -1.06
C ILE A 58 -16.08 12.34 -1.24
N LYS A 59 -16.86 12.84 -0.28
CA LYS A 59 -18.31 12.97 -0.43
C LYS A 59 -18.63 14.17 -1.31
N LYS A 60 -19.36 13.95 -2.41
CA LYS A 60 -19.91 15.05 -3.23
C LYS A 60 -21.20 15.60 -2.61
N ALA A 61 -21.63 16.78 -3.07
CA ALA A 61 -22.91 17.37 -2.71
C ALA A 61 -24.09 16.43 -3.01
N ASP A 62 -23.98 15.65 -4.09
CA ASP A 62 -24.97 14.65 -4.53
C ASP A 62 -24.98 13.36 -3.67
N GLY A 63 -24.19 13.30 -2.59
CA GLY A 63 -24.08 12.13 -1.71
C GLY A 63 -23.21 10.99 -2.25
N SER A 64 -22.80 11.03 -3.52
CA SER A 64 -21.92 10.02 -4.11
C SER A 64 -20.48 10.11 -3.57
N LEU A 65 -19.83 8.94 -3.44
CA LEU A 65 -18.44 8.81 -2.98
C LEU A 65 -17.50 8.74 -4.17
N ARG A 66 -16.52 9.64 -4.22
CA ARG A 66 -15.42 9.59 -5.19
C ARG A 66 -14.14 9.11 -4.51
N PRO A 67 -13.46 8.07 -5.03
CA PRO A 67 -12.20 7.63 -4.48
C PRO A 67 -11.10 8.67 -4.68
N VAL A 68 -10.25 8.82 -3.66
CA VAL A 68 -9.08 9.71 -3.72
C VAL A 68 -7.88 8.96 -4.26
N TYR A 69 -7.17 9.62 -5.19
CA TYR A 69 -5.96 9.07 -5.80
C TYR A 69 -4.71 9.48 -5.03
N ILE A 70 -4.10 8.52 -4.36
CA ILE A 70 -2.89 8.73 -3.55
C ILE A 70 -1.67 8.20 -4.30
N HIS A 71 -0.55 8.92 -4.17
CA HIS A 71 0.71 8.45 -4.71
C HIS A 71 1.36 7.45 -3.73
N PRO A 72 1.89 6.31 -4.20
CA PRO A 72 2.48 5.26 -3.36
C PRO A 72 3.61 5.74 -2.42
N SER A 73 4.34 6.80 -2.79
CA SER A 73 5.39 7.34 -1.90
C SER A 73 4.85 8.01 -0.63
N LYS A 74 3.55 8.35 -0.59
CA LYS A 74 2.89 8.97 0.57
C LYS A 74 2.34 7.94 1.57
N VAL A 75 2.46 6.65 1.26
CA VAL A 75 1.95 5.55 2.11
C VAL A 75 3.09 4.67 2.61
N MET A 76 2.83 3.99 3.73
CA MET A 76 3.67 2.93 4.28
C MET A 76 2.86 1.63 4.30
N ILE A 77 3.46 0.53 3.87
CA ILE A 77 2.80 -0.78 3.92
C ILE A 77 2.93 -1.32 5.34
N THR A 78 1.80 -1.61 5.99
CA THR A 78 1.73 -2.19 7.33
C THR A 78 1.53 -3.70 7.28
N LYS A 79 0.71 -4.20 6.36
CA LYS A 79 0.48 -5.64 6.14
C LYS A 79 0.56 -5.96 4.65
N LEU A 80 1.27 -7.03 4.33
CA LEU A 80 1.41 -7.52 2.96
C LEU A 80 0.35 -8.57 2.65
N ASP A 81 -0.25 -8.48 1.47
CA ASP A 81 -1.02 -9.57 0.90
C ASP A 81 -0.08 -10.58 0.23
N LEU A 82 -0.16 -11.83 0.70
CA LEU A 82 0.69 -12.97 0.27
C LEU A 82 -0.12 -14.06 -0.45
N THR A 83 -1.30 -13.72 -0.99
CA THR A 83 -2.15 -14.67 -1.72
C THR A 83 -1.45 -15.23 -2.97
N ASP A 84 -0.67 -14.38 -3.65
CA ASP A 84 0.09 -14.74 -4.83
C ASP A 84 1.34 -15.58 -4.49
N LYS A 85 1.40 -16.81 -5.00
CA LYS A 85 2.50 -17.76 -4.75
C LYS A 85 3.88 -17.18 -5.07
N LYS A 86 4.03 -16.49 -6.21
CA LYS A 86 5.31 -15.88 -6.63
C LYS A 86 5.75 -14.75 -5.70
N ARG A 87 4.81 -13.94 -5.23
CA ARG A 87 5.08 -12.88 -4.24
C ARG A 87 5.50 -13.50 -2.91
N LYS A 88 4.80 -14.55 -2.46
CA LYS A 88 5.14 -15.28 -1.23
C LYS A 88 6.54 -15.87 -1.30
N GLU A 89 6.87 -16.62 -2.35
CA GLU A 89 8.22 -17.19 -2.56
C GLU A 89 9.30 -16.13 -2.56
N LYS A 90 9.04 -14.97 -3.19
CA LYS A 90 9.99 -13.86 -3.19
C LYS A 90 10.26 -13.37 -1.78
N PHE A 91 9.21 -13.11 -1.00
CA PHE A 91 9.34 -12.63 0.37
C PHE A 91 9.95 -13.69 1.30
N GLU A 92 9.62 -14.98 1.15
CA GLU A 92 10.25 -16.08 1.91
C GLU A 92 11.74 -16.22 1.60
N LYS A 93 12.17 -16.06 0.34
CA LYS A 93 13.60 -16.04 -0.01
C LYS A 93 14.33 -14.89 0.70
N LEU A 94 13.67 -13.76 0.87
CA LEU A 94 14.22 -12.58 1.52
C LEU A 94 14.31 -12.72 3.04
N GLU A 95 13.39 -13.47 3.66
CA GLU A 95 13.51 -13.84 5.08
C GLU A 95 14.74 -14.72 5.33
N LYS A 96 15.02 -15.68 4.43
CA LYS A 96 16.10 -16.68 4.59
C LYS A 96 17.52 -16.12 4.41
N VAL A 97 17.66 -14.93 3.85
CA VAL A 97 18.96 -14.28 3.59
C VAL A 97 19.45 -13.50 4.83
N LYS A 98 18.63 -13.44 5.87
CA LYS A 98 18.93 -12.81 7.16
C LYS A 98 19.38 -13.84 8.18
#